data_AF-A0A2N3BBZ8-F1
#
_entry.id   AF-A0A2N3BBZ8-F1
#
_cell.length_a   1.000
_cell.length_b   1.000
_cell.length_c   1.000
_cell.angle_alpha   90.00
_cell.angle_beta   90.00
_cell.angle_gamma   90.00
#
_symmetry.space_group_name_H-M   'P 1'
#
loop_
_entity.id
_entity.type
_entity.pdbx_description
1 polymer ?
#
loop_
_entity_poly.entity_id
_entity_poly.type
_entity_poly.pdbx_seq_one_letter_code
_entity_poly.pdbx_strand_id
1 'polypeptide(L)'
;MLLELHDEDADTIPATFFSERNSDPDRLLEAKLIVRKGVEDAVIESDDEDLPPAKDRTHYAISTEWLEQRIIEAFQAVLAIQGKQEITPRLFFIGSMLINEKQVPCYLARGLADKKWFVDAETHLRARSGVGPGIVFCGKDPGWKCIAANVIMTLQRAPDESTAFASVDPALVETFFRSNLGLALGGTTLTLVENEDGESGTLHVPGKPELPLFGEQQVRCFRILVDAKKKGLAGVKTRDLIEGSKSTGLQQMLGSKRWPVFKEYLDDLGQSWWAVKTT
;
A
#
# COMPACT_ATOMS: atom_id res chain seq x y z
N MET A 1 3.22 -7.12 -18.71
CA MET A 1 3.78 -8.49 -18.74
C MET A 1 4.74 -8.76 -17.60
N LEU A 2 5.97 -8.20 -17.52
CA LEU A 2 6.91 -8.60 -16.44
C LEU A 2 6.38 -8.36 -15.02
N LEU A 3 5.67 -7.25 -14.82
CA LEU A 3 4.97 -6.98 -13.56
C LEU A 3 3.81 -7.96 -13.29
N GLU A 4 3.16 -8.46 -14.34
CA GLU A 4 2.10 -9.49 -14.21
C GLU A 4 2.72 -10.84 -13.85
N LEU A 5 3.85 -11.21 -14.47
CA LEU A 5 4.62 -12.41 -14.11
C LEU A 5 5.09 -12.35 -12.65
N HIS A 6 5.46 -11.17 -12.16
CA HIS A 6 5.93 -10.97 -10.78
C HIS A 6 4.80 -11.18 -9.77
N ASP A 7 3.58 -10.79 -10.12
CA ASP A 7 2.41 -10.96 -9.27
C ASP A 7 1.75 -12.33 -9.39
N GLU A 8 2.23 -13.19 -10.28
CA GLU A 8 1.61 -14.48 -10.51
C GLU A 8 1.93 -15.46 -9.39
N ASP A 9 0.86 -16.11 -8.89
CA ASP A 9 0.93 -17.07 -7.81
C ASP A 9 1.43 -18.44 -8.25
N ALA A 10 1.35 -18.73 -9.55
CA ALA A 10 1.79 -19.98 -10.13
C ALA A 10 3.30 -19.93 -10.45
N ASP A 11 4.01 -20.99 -10.08
CA ASP A 11 5.42 -21.15 -10.43
C ASP A 11 5.64 -21.42 -11.93
N THR A 12 4.57 -21.79 -12.64
CA THR A 12 4.57 -22.12 -14.06
C THR A 12 3.41 -21.46 -14.79
N ILE A 13 3.67 -21.07 -16.04
CA ILE A 13 2.72 -20.37 -16.90
C ILE A 13 2.67 -21.07 -18.27
N PRO A 14 1.47 -21.28 -18.84
CA PRO A 14 1.32 -21.88 -20.16
C PRO A 14 1.75 -20.91 -21.28
N ALA A 15 2.14 -21.45 -22.44
CA ALA A 15 2.48 -20.68 -23.62
C ALA A 15 1.37 -19.69 -24.06
N THR A 16 0.11 -20.07 -23.80
CA THR A 16 -1.08 -19.25 -24.10
C THR A 16 -1.04 -17.88 -23.42
N PHE A 17 -0.48 -17.80 -22.20
CA PHE A 17 -0.32 -16.54 -21.47
C PHE A 17 0.47 -15.50 -22.27
N PHE A 18 1.53 -15.94 -22.95
CA PHE A 18 2.40 -15.07 -23.75
C PHE A 18 1.73 -14.67 -25.06
N SER A 19 1.07 -15.61 -25.74
CA SER A 19 0.36 -15.33 -26.99
C SER A 19 -0.82 -14.37 -26.82
N GLU A 20 -1.59 -14.50 -25.72
CA GLU A 20 -2.68 -13.57 -25.39
C GLU A 20 -2.20 -12.13 -25.19
N ARG A 21 -0.93 -11.97 -24.79
CA ARG A 21 -0.30 -10.68 -24.47
C ARG A 21 0.60 -10.18 -25.60
N ASN A 22 0.51 -10.80 -26.79
CA ASN A 22 1.37 -10.53 -27.95
C ASN A 22 2.86 -10.48 -27.58
N SER A 23 3.30 -11.38 -26.70
CA SER A 23 4.65 -11.37 -26.14
C SER A 23 5.42 -12.60 -26.60
N ASP A 24 6.68 -12.39 -26.98
CA ASP A 24 7.56 -13.45 -27.44
C ASP A 24 8.28 -14.12 -26.25
N PRO A 25 7.97 -15.40 -25.93
CA PRO A 25 8.60 -16.11 -24.82
C PRO A 25 10.10 -16.37 -25.06
N ASP A 26 10.57 -16.40 -26.31
CA ASP A 26 11.99 -16.66 -26.60
C ASP A 26 12.87 -15.49 -26.10
N ARG A 27 12.39 -14.25 -26.22
CA ARG A 27 13.06 -13.08 -25.62
C ARG A 27 13.16 -13.15 -24.09
N LEU A 28 12.15 -13.72 -23.44
CA LEU A 28 12.13 -13.89 -21.98
C LEU A 28 13.06 -15.02 -21.53
N LEU A 29 13.20 -16.07 -22.33
CA LEU A 29 14.18 -17.14 -22.14
C LEU A 29 15.60 -16.59 -22.26
N GLU A 30 15.89 -15.80 -23.30
CA GLU A 30 17.20 -15.14 -23.49
C GLU A 30 17.55 -14.22 -22.31
N ALA A 31 16.56 -13.48 -21.80
CA ALA A 31 16.69 -12.62 -20.64
C ALA A 31 16.74 -13.39 -19.29
N LYS A 32 16.58 -14.72 -19.30
CA LYS A 32 16.52 -15.62 -18.13
C LYS A 32 15.36 -15.35 -17.17
N LEU A 33 14.32 -14.67 -17.64
CA LEU A 33 13.15 -14.31 -16.84
C LEU A 33 12.15 -15.46 -16.71
N ILE A 34 12.22 -16.42 -17.65
CA ILE A 34 11.48 -17.67 -17.60
C ILE A 34 12.41 -18.84 -17.96
N VAL A 35 12.02 -20.06 -17.59
CA VAL A 35 12.71 -21.31 -17.93
C VAL A 35 11.72 -22.27 -18.56
N ARG A 36 12.03 -22.84 -19.73
CA ARG A 36 11.16 -23.83 -20.37
C ARG A 36 11.14 -25.11 -19.53
N LYS A 37 9.97 -25.51 -19.02
CA LYS A 37 9.81 -26.76 -18.25
C LYS A 37 9.43 -27.97 -19.10
N GLY A 38 8.95 -27.75 -20.33
CA GLY A 38 8.52 -28.80 -21.25
C GLY A 38 7.01 -28.80 -21.47
N VAL A 39 6.50 -29.83 -22.12
CA VAL A 39 5.07 -30.15 -22.15
C VAL A 39 4.78 -30.90 -20.86
N GLU A 40 3.81 -30.48 -20.05
CA GLU A 40 3.29 -31.38 -19.02
C GLU A 40 2.66 -32.57 -19.76
N ASP A 41 3.33 -33.72 -19.69
CA ASP A 41 2.71 -35.02 -19.93
C ASP A 41 1.71 -35.22 -18.78
N ALA A 42 0.56 -34.56 -18.87
CA ALA A 42 -0.62 -35.08 -18.23
C ALA A 42 -0.73 -36.52 -18.75
N VAL A 43 -0.58 -37.49 -17.84
CA VAL A 43 -0.96 -38.89 -18.09
C VAL A 43 -2.46 -38.85 -18.32
N ILE A 44 -2.86 -38.61 -19.57
CA ILE A 44 -4.25 -38.66 -20.00
C ILE A 44 -4.42 -40.06 -20.57
N GLU A 45 -4.94 -40.97 -19.74
CA GLU A 45 -5.63 -42.15 -20.24
C GLU A 45 -6.95 -41.69 -20.88
N SER A 46 -6.91 -41.10 -22.07
CA SER A 46 -8.10 -41.00 -22.92
C SER A 46 -7.74 -40.84 -24.39
N ASP A 47 -8.35 -41.70 -25.21
CA ASP A 47 -8.29 -41.75 -26.68
C ASP A 47 -9.06 -40.58 -27.33
N ASP A 48 -8.83 -39.34 -26.88
CA ASP A 48 -9.51 -38.16 -27.45
C ASP A 48 -8.58 -37.41 -28.43
N GLU A 49 -8.97 -37.45 -29.71
CA GLU A 49 -8.24 -36.92 -30.88
C GLU A 49 -8.16 -35.37 -30.96
N ASP A 50 -8.73 -34.63 -30.02
CA ASP A 50 -8.70 -33.15 -30.01
C ASP A 50 -7.68 -32.60 -28.98
N LEU A 51 -6.42 -33.04 -29.10
CA LEU A 51 -5.32 -32.45 -28.33
C LEU A 51 -4.94 -31.10 -28.95
N PRO A 52 -4.93 -29.99 -28.18
CA PRO A 52 -4.45 -28.72 -28.69
C PRO A 52 -2.98 -28.86 -29.15
N PRO A 53 -2.56 -28.10 -30.17
CA PRO A 53 -1.23 -28.25 -30.75
C PRO A 53 -0.14 -28.13 -29.69
N ALA A 54 0.93 -28.92 -29.78
CA ALA A 54 1.98 -29.05 -28.76
C ALA A 54 2.61 -27.71 -28.30
N LYS A 55 2.57 -26.70 -29.18
CA LYS A 55 2.93 -25.31 -28.87
C LYS A 55 2.13 -24.74 -27.68
N ASP A 56 0.84 -25.00 -27.63
CA ASP A 56 -0.08 -24.44 -26.62
C ASP A 56 -0.02 -25.22 -25.29
N ARG A 57 0.60 -26.41 -25.29
CA ARG A 57 0.81 -27.27 -24.11
C ARG A 57 2.15 -27.01 -23.40
N THR A 58 3.01 -26.17 -23.97
CA THR A 58 4.31 -25.85 -23.38
C THR A 58 4.13 -24.97 -22.15
N HIS A 59 4.80 -25.33 -21.05
CA HIS A 59 4.83 -24.53 -19.82
C HIS A 59 6.22 -23.96 -19.56
N TYR A 60 6.22 -22.76 -18.97
CA TYR A 60 7.40 -22.00 -18.61
C TYR A 60 7.38 -21.75 -17.11
N ALA A 61 8.46 -22.05 -16.40
CA ALA A 61 8.63 -21.62 -15.03
C ALA A 61 9.05 -20.15 -14.97
N ILE A 62 8.54 -19.43 -13.98
CA ILE A 62 8.92 -18.04 -13.73
C ILE A 62 10.21 -18.01 -12.92
N SER A 63 11.22 -17.29 -13.40
CA SER A 63 12.44 -17.03 -12.62
C SER A 63 12.19 -15.85 -11.67
N THR A 64 11.44 -16.07 -10.58
CA THR A 64 11.03 -14.99 -9.66
C THR A 64 12.21 -14.18 -9.13
N GLU A 65 13.31 -14.83 -8.75
CA GLU A 65 14.52 -14.16 -8.26
C GLU A 65 15.12 -13.20 -9.30
N TRP A 66 15.23 -13.64 -10.56
CA TRP A 66 15.73 -12.81 -11.67
C TRP A 66 14.78 -11.67 -12.01
N LEU A 67 13.47 -11.93 -11.93
CA LEU A 67 12.45 -10.94 -12.19
C LEU A 67 12.47 -9.83 -11.13
N GLU A 68 12.55 -10.20 -9.85
CA GLU A 68 12.72 -9.26 -8.74
C GLU A 68 14.00 -8.44 -8.88
N GLN A 69 15.12 -9.10 -9.17
CA GLN A 69 16.40 -8.42 -9.37
C GLN A 69 16.29 -7.37 -10.49
N ARG A 70 15.61 -7.72 -11.59
CA ARG A 70 15.43 -6.82 -12.72
C ARG A 70 14.47 -5.66 -12.42
N ILE A 71 13.44 -5.89 -11.60
CA ILE A 71 12.58 -4.82 -11.07
C ILE A 71 13.41 -3.86 -10.22
N ILE A 72 14.20 -4.39 -9.27
CA ILE A 72 15.03 -3.60 -8.36
C ILE A 72 16.07 -2.79 -9.13
N GLU A 73 16.67 -3.34 -10.18
CA GLU A 73 17.57 -2.61 -11.09
C GLU A 73 16.89 -1.38 -11.72
N ALA A 74 15.60 -1.47 -12.05
CA ALA A 74 14.84 -0.33 -12.58
C ALA A 74 14.64 0.81 -11.56
N PHE A 75 14.78 0.52 -10.26
CA PHE A 75 14.72 1.50 -9.18
C PHE A 75 16.08 2.11 -8.83
N GLN A 76 17.21 1.58 -9.34
CA GLN A 76 18.54 2.03 -8.93
C GLN A 76 18.77 3.53 -9.12
N ALA A 77 18.23 4.11 -10.20
CA ALA A 77 18.35 5.54 -10.49
C ALA A 77 17.54 6.44 -9.54
N VAL A 78 16.58 5.87 -8.82
CA VAL A 78 15.62 6.59 -7.97
C VAL A 78 15.95 6.45 -6.48
N LEU A 79 16.55 5.33 -6.09
CA LEU A 79 16.92 5.04 -4.70
C LEU A 79 18.17 5.82 -4.30
N ALA A 80 18.08 6.58 -3.22
CA ALA A 80 19.20 7.27 -2.60
C ALA A 80 20.09 6.32 -1.79
N ILE A 81 19.48 5.31 -1.15
CA ILE A 81 20.17 4.21 -0.48
C ILE A 81 19.65 2.91 -1.08
N GLN A 82 20.56 2.05 -1.54
CA GLN A 82 20.22 0.77 -2.12
C GLN A 82 20.49 -0.35 -1.12
N GLY A 83 19.59 -1.32 -1.04
CA GLY A 83 19.78 -2.51 -0.23
C GLY A 83 18.58 -3.45 -0.33
N LYS A 84 18.73 -4.57 -1.05
CA LYS A 84 17.73 -5.63 -1.06
C LYS A 84 17.81 -6.40 0.25
N GLN A 85 16.73 -6.42 1.01
CA GLN A 85 16.55 -7.30 2.16
C GLN A 85 15.20 -8.00 2.04
N GLU A 86 15.23 -9.32 2.04
CA GLU A 86 14.01 -10.12 2.16
C GLU A 86 13.41 -9.95 3.56
N ILE A 87 12.13 -9.57 3.59
CA ILE A 87 11.33 -9.52 4.82
C ILE A 87 10.47 -10.77 4.90
N THR A 88 9.81 -11.10 3.80
CA THR A 88 9.11 -12.37 3.55
C THR A 88 9.33 -12.77 2.08
N PRO A 89 8.97 -14.00 1.66
CA PRO A 89 9.10 -14.43 0.25
C PRO A 89 8.31 -13.60 -0.77
N ARG A 90 7.52 -12.62 -0.32
CA ARG A 90 6.68 -11.74 -1.15
C ARG A 90 6.80 -10.26 -0.78
N LEU A 91 7.70 -9.91 0.13
CA LEU A 91 7.94 -8.53 0.58
C LEU A 91 9.44 -8.31 0.79
N PHE A 92 9.97 -7.33 0.09
CA PHE A 92 11.38 -6.96 0.13
C PHE A 92 11.51 -5.49 0.47
N PHE A 93 12.43 -5.15 1.37
CA PHE A 93 12.97 -3.81 1.42
C PHE A 93 13.96 -3.66 0.26
N ILE A 94 13.88 -2.58 -0.50
CA ILE A 94 14.72 -2.37 -1.69
C ILE A 94 15.66 -1.17 -1.53
N GLY A 95 15.40 -0.30 -0.56
CA GLY A 95 16.19 0.89 -0.31
C GLY A 95 15.37 2.04 0.26
N SER A 96 15.91 3.25 0.16
CA SER A 96 15.17 4.48 0.48
C SER A 96 15.33 5.54 -0.59
N MET A 97 14.29 6.35 -0.75
CA MET A 97 14.29 7.54 -1.59
C MET A 97 14.45 8.79 -0.74
N LEU A 98 15.15 9.79 -1.25
CA LEU A 98 15.20 11.10 -0.63
C LEU A 98 14.02 11.95 -1.14
N ILE A 99 13.03 12.19 -0.28
CA ILE A 99 11.87 13.03 -0.61
C ILE A 99 11.76 14.12 0.46
N ASN A 100 11.78 15.40 0.06
CA ASN A 100 11.80 16.55 0.98
C ASN A 100 12.84 16.40 2.11
N GLU A 101 14.08 16.01 1.73
CA GLU A 101 15.20 15.79 2.66
C GLU A 101 15.00 14.64 3.67
N LYS A 102 13.90 13.88 3.56
CA LYS A 102 13.63 12.71 4.40
C LYS A 102 13.91 11.42 3.64
N GLN A 103 14.49 10.46 4.34
CA GLN A 103 14.65 9.10 3.83
C GLN A 103 13.31 8.37 3.93
N VAL A 104 12.68 8.13 2.79
CA VAL A 104 11.42 7.40 2.67
C VAL A 104 11.75 5.94 2.33
N PRO A 105 11.41 4.97 3.20
CA PRO A 105 11.70 3.56 2.93
C PRO A 105 10.85 3.05 1.76
N CYS A 106 11.48 2.25 0.90
CA CYS A 106 10.87 1.67 -0.29
C CYS A 106 10.86 0.15 -0.17
N TYR A 107 9.72 -0.43 -0.54
CA TYR A 107 9.50 -1.87 -0.52
C TYR A 107 8.98 -2.35 -1.88
N LEU A 108 9.29 -3.59 -2.23
CA LEU A 108 8.69 -4.31 -3.35
C LEU A 108 7.85 -5.45 -2.80
N ALA A 109 6.59 -5.56 -3.23
CA ALA A 109 5.67 -6.59 -2.80
C ALA A 109 4.93 -7.23 -3.98
N ARG A 110 4.55 -8.50 -3.84
CA ARG A 110 3.74 -9.21 -4.83
C ARG A 110 2.49 -9.87 -4.25
N GLY A 111 1.46 -9.99 -5.08
CA GLY A 111 0.22 -10.69 -4.73
C GLY A 111 -0.62 -9.98 -3.67
N LEU A 112 -0.49 -8.65 -3.53
CA LEU A 112 -1.22 -7.86 -2.53
C LEU A 112 -2.75 -7.84 -2.71
N ALA A 113 -3.26 -8.34 -3.85
CA ALA A 113 -4.70 -8.50 -4.08
C ALA A 113 -5.29 -9.65 -3.24
N ASP A 114 -4.49 -10.66 -2.89
CA ASP A 114 -4.90 -11.73 -1.99
C ASP A 114 -4.81 -11.26 -0.53
N LYS A 115 -5.91 -11.41 0.21
CA LYS A 115 -6.02 -11.02 1.61
C LYS A 115 -4.94 -11.68 2.49
N LYS A 116 -4.58 -12.94 2.22
CA LYS A 116 -3.54 -13.67 2.98
C LYS A 116 -2.21 -12.91 2.89
N TRP A 117 -1.78 -12.58 1.68
CA TRP A 117 -0.49 -11.93 1.45
C TRP A 117 -0.50 -10.45 1.83
N PHE A 118 -1.65 -9.78 1.70
CA PHE A 118 -1.83 -8.44 2.23
C PHE A 118 -1.63 -8.40 3.76
N VAL A 119 -2.28 -9.29 4.52
CA VAL A 119 -2.19 -9.33 5.99
C VAL A 119 -0.78 -9.70 6.47
N ASP A 120 -0.09 -10.59 5.76
CA ASP A 120 1.31 -10.94 6.01
C ASP A 120 2.23 -9.72 5.87
N ALA A 121 2.15 -9.03 4.73
CA ALA A 121 2.90 -7.81 4.48
C ALA A 121 2.55 -6.70 5.49
N GLU A 122 1.28 -6.55 5.85
CA GLU A 122 0.81 -5.54 6.79
C GLU A 122 1.42 -5.75 8.18
N THR A 123 1.44 -6.99 8.66
CA THR A 123 2.02 -7.35 9.96
C THR A 123 3.49 -6.95 10.04
N HIS A 124 4.25 -7.27 9.00
CA HIS A 124 5.68 -6.96 8.95
C HIS A 124 5.98 -5.47 8.73
N LEU A 125 5.18 -4.77 7.94
CA LEU A 125 5.35 -3.33 7.72
C LEU A 125 4.93 -2.52 8.94
N ARG A 126 3.90 -2.96 9.67
CA ARG A 126 3.48 -2.33 10.93
C ARG A 126 4.56 -2.43 12.01
N ALA A 127 5.26 -3.56 12.10
CA ALA A 127 6.42 -3.71 12.99
C ALA A 127 7.58 -2.76 12.66
N ARG A 128 7.58 -2.13 11.47
CA ARG A 128 8.60 -1.19 10.97
C ARG A 128 8.10 0.26 10.90
N SER A 129 6.92 0.54 11.44
CA SER A 129 6.30 1.88 11.45
C SER A 129 7.14 2.97 12.12
N GLY A 130 8.11 2.62 12.98
CA GLY A 130 9.02 3.57 13.63
C GLY A 130 9.95 4.33 12.66
N VAL A 131 10.11 3.85 11.41
CA VAL A 131 10.88 4.55 10.36
C VAL A 131 10.06 5.67 9.70
N GLY A 132 8.75 5.72 9.96
CA GLY A 132 7.82 6.67 9.36
C GLY A 132 7.21 6.15 8.06
N PRO A 133 6.46 7.01 7.34
CA PRO A 133 5.77 6.63 6.12
C PRO A 133 6.69 6.20 4.99
N GLY A 134 6.30 5.13 4.29
CA GLY A 134 7.06 4.56 3.16
C GLY A 134 6.23 4.33 1.90
N ILE A 135 6.85 3.72 0.90
CA ILE A 135 6.24 3.35 -0.38
C ILE A 135 6.38 1.85 -0.60
N VAL A 136 5.27 1.18 -0.91
CA VAL A 136 5.24 -0.22 -1.33
C VAL A 136 4.91 -0.27 -2.82
N PHE A 137 5.86 -0.75 -3.62
CA PHE A 137 5.67 -0.96 -5.04
C PHE A 137 5.09 -2.35 -5.31
N CYS A 138 4.13 -2.44 -6.23
CA CYS A 138 3.55 -3.70 -6.70
C CYS A 138 3.31 -3.67 -8.21
N GLY A 139 3.21 -4.84 -8.85
CA GLY A 139 3.04 -4.93 -10.30
C GLY A 139 1.60 -4.71 -10.78
N LYS A 140 0.63 -5.16 -9.99
CA LYS A 140 -0.81 -5.12 -10.24
C LYS A 140 -1.46 -4.28 -9.17
N ASP A 141 -2.42 -3.44 -9.55
CA ASP A 141 -3.22 -2.66 -8.60
C ASP A 141 -4.02 -3.64 -7.72
N PRO A 142 -3.75 -3.68 -6.40
CA PRO A 142 -4.42 -4.61 -5.52
C PRO A 142 -5.76 -4.07 -5.01
N GLY A 143 -6.17 -2.85 -5.40
CA GLY A 143 -7.37 -2.16 -4.91
C GLY A 143 -7.17 -1.43 -3.59
N TRP A 144 -6.11 -1.74 -2.85
CA TRP A 144 -5.71 -1.08 -1.61
C TRP A 144 -4.80 0.11 -1.89
N LYS A 145 -4.99 1.21 -1.14
CA LYS A 145 -4.19 2.44 -1.32
C LYS A 145 -3.03 2.58 -0.32
N CYS A 146 -3.10 1.86 0.80
CA CYS A 146 -2.05 1.85 1.81
C CYS A 146 -1.98 0.51 2.54
N ILE A 147 -0.84 0.27 3.18
CA ILE A 147 -0.57 -0.89 4.03
C ILE A 147 0.28 -0.43 5.22
N ALA A 148 -0.33 -0.44 6.41
CA ALA A 148 0.22 0.21 7.60
C ALA A 148 0.70 1.65 7.28
N ALA A 149 1.95 1.97 7.63
CA ALA A 149 2.60 3.26 7.39
C ALA A 149 2.77 3.65 5.91
N ASN A 150 2.45 2.80 4.95
CA ASN A 150 3.03 2.90 3.61
C ASN A 150 1.95 3.08 2.55
N VAL A 151 2.20 3.96 1.58
CA VAL A 151 1.34 4.06 0.40
C VAL A 151 1.67 2.96 -0.59
N ILE A 152 0.67 2.46 -1.31
CA ILE A 152 0.85 1.43 -2.34
C ILE A 152 0.91 2.11 -3.70
N MET A 153 2.02 1.94 -4.43
CA MET A 153 2.20 2.46 -5.78
C MET A 153 2.30 1.31 -6.79
N THR A 154 1.38 1.26 -7.74
CA THR A 154 1.44 0.29 -8.83
C THR A 154 2.43 0.76 -9.88
N LEU A 155 3.37 -0.12 -10.23
CA LEU A 155 4.36 0.14 -11.26
C LEU A 155 3.71 0.22 -12.63
N GLN A 156 4.11 1.22 -13.40
CA GLN A 156 3.61 1.40 -14.77
C GLN A 156 4.31 0.41 -15.71
N ARG A 157 3.53 -0.13 -16.64
CA ARG A 157 4.07 -0.95 -17.73
C ARG A 157 4.81 -0.04 -18.72
N ALA A 158 5.93 -0.50 -19.26
CA ALA A 158 6.54 0.14 -20.41
C ALA A 158 5.54 0.17 -21.59
N PRO A 159 5.38 1.30 -22.29
CA PRO A 159 4.42 1.43 -23.39
C PRO A 159 4.85 0.62 -24.64
N ASP A 160 6.10 0.19 -24.73
CA ASP A 160 6.61 -0.66 -25.81
C ASP A 160 6.59 -2.15 -25.42
N GLU A 161 6.57 -3.03 -26.42
CA GLU A 161 6.69 -4.50 -26.25
C GLU A 161 8.09 -4.94 -25.74
N SER A 162 8.84 -4.02 -25.13
CA SER A 162 10.15 -4.33 -24.59
C SER A 162 10.01 -5.22 -23.36
N THR A 163 10.91 -6.18 -23.24
CA THR A 163 11.14 -6.94 -22.00
C THR A 163 11.89 -6.11 -20.96
N ALA A 164 11.88 -4.77 -21.08
CA ALA A 164 12.48 -3.86 -20.13
C ALA A 164 11.41 -3.32 -19.18
N PHE A 165 11.80 -3.10 -17.93
CA PHE A 165 10.98 -2.28 -17.04
C PHE A 165 11.08 -0.83 -17.49
N ALA A 166 9.96 -0.11 -17.47
CA ALA A 166 10.01 1.34 -17.58
C ALA A 166 10.88 1.85 -16.44
N SER A 167 11.88 2.69 -16.76
CA SER A 167 12.63 3.39 -15.72
C SER A 167 11.64 4.13 -14.83
N VAL A 168 11.75 3.96 -13.52
CA VAL A 168 10.87 4.63 -12.58
C VAL A 168 11.23 6.12 -12.57
N ASP A 169 10.25 7.00 -12.84
CA ASP A 169 10.46 8.45 -12.80
C ASP A 169 10.44 8.95 -11.33
N PRO A 170 11.56 9.48 -10.79
CA PRO A 170 11.62 9.99 -9.43
C PRO A 170 10.57 11.06 -9.13
N ALA A 171 10.29 11.96 -10.09
CA ALA A 171 9.37 13.08 -9.90
C ALA A 171 7.92 12.59 -9.80
N LEU A 172 7.58 11.55 -10.56
CA LEU A 172 6.28 10.88 -10.47
C LEU A 172 6.10 10.19 -9.12
N VAL A 173 7.12 9.47 -8.65
CA VAL A 173 7.08 8.79 -7.35
C VAL A 173 6.97 9.79 -6.20
N GLU A 174 7.74 10.88 -6.24
CA GLU A 174 7.64 11.96 -5.26
C GLU A 174 6.23 12.56 -5.23
N THR A 175 5.71 12.94 -6.40
CA THR A 175 4.37 13.53 -6.52
C THR A 175 3.32 12.57 -5.97
N PHE A 176 3.38 11.29 -6.35
CA PHE A 176 2.49 10.24 -5.86
C PHE A 176 2.55 10.12 -4.33
N PHE A 177 3.75 10.02 -3.76
CA PHE A 177 3.92 9.89 -2.32
C PHE A 177 3.35 11.09 -1.57
N ARG A 178 3.64 12.31 -2.04
CA ARG A 178 3.15 13.56 -1.43
C ARG A 178 1.64 13.65 -1.44
N SER A 179 1.01 13.34 -2.58
CA SER A 179 -0.45 13.38 -2.71
C SER A 179 -1.18 12.32 -1.87
N ASN A 180 -0.48 11.25 -1.47
CA ASN A 180 -1.07 10.13 -0.72
C ASN A 180 -0.52 10.01 0.71
N LEU A 181 0.34 10.95 1.15
CA LEU A 181 0.98 10.89 2.47
C LEU A 181 -0.03 10.85 3.61
N GLY A 182 -1.16 11.55 3.47
CA GLY A 182 -2.27 11.51 4.44
C GLY A 182 -2.81 10.09 4.68
N LEU A 183 -2.88 9.27 3.63
CA LEU A 183 -3.33 7.87 3.74
C LEU A 183 -2.35 7.02 4.54
N ALA A 184 -1.05 7.18 4.26
CA ALA A 184 0.02 6.48 4.97
C ALA A 184 0.15 6.90 6.45
N LEU A 185 -0.05 8.20 6.73
CA LEU A 185 -0.16 8.72 8.09
C LEU A 185 -1.40 8.16 8.81
N GLY A 186 -2.49 7.97 8.06
CA GLY A 186 -3.66 7.20 8.46
C GLY A 186 -3.28 5.86 9.05
N GLY A 187 -2.40 5.08 8.42
CA GLY A 187 -2.06 3.73 8.85
C GLY A 187 -0.93 3.58 9.88
N THR A 188 -0.36 4.67 10.42
CA THR A 188 0.79 4.59 11.36
C THR A 188 0.43 4.89 12.81
N THR A 189 -0.33 5.95 13.05
CA THR A 189 -0.68 6.40 14.41
C THR A 189 -1.79 7.42 14.29
N LEU A 190 -2.68 7.45 15.29
CA LEU A 190 -3.66 8.53 15.44
C LEU A 190 -2.95 9.89 15.36
N THR A 191 -3.21 10.63 14.28
CA THR A 191 -2.52 11.88 13.97
C THR A 191 -3.53 12.94 13.55
N LEU A 192 -3.31 14.17 14.00
CA LEU A 192 -4.02 15.35 13.53
C LEU A 192 -3.02 16.22 12.76
N VAL A 193 -3.33 16.50 11.50
CA VAL A 193 -2.60 17.47 10.67
C VAL A 193 -3.41 18.75 10.66
N GLU A 194 -2.81 19.85 11.07
CA GLU A 194 -3.49 21.15 11.19
C GLU A 194 -2.97 22.09 10.10
N ASN A 195 -3.87 22.91 9.57
CA ASN A 195 -3.47 24.00 8.68
C ASN A 195 -2.84 25.15 9.50
N GLU A 196 -2.00 25.97 8.86
CA GLU A 196 -1.25 27.04 9.54
C GLU A 196 -2.14 28.05 10.27
N ASP A 197 -3.38 28.21 9.83
CA ASP A 197 -4.40 29.07 10.44
C ASP A 197 -5.04 28.48 11.71
N GLY A 198 -4.87 27.18 11.96
CA GLY A 198 -5.54 26.45 13.04
C GLY A 198 -7.07 26.37 12.90
N GLU A 199 -7.64 26.85 11.80
CA GLU A 199 -9.08 26.89 11.54
C GLU A 199 -9.57 25.65 10.78
N SER A 200 -8.65 24.80 10.34
CA SER A 200 -8.98 23.54 9.69
C SER A 200 -7.86 22.52 9.86
N GLY A 201 -8.20 21.26 9.65
CA GLY A 201 -7.24 20.17 9.76
C GLY A 201 -7.84 18.85 9.31
N THR A 202 -7.02 17.82 9.30
CA THR A 202 -7.42 16.47 8.91
C THR A 202 -6.99 15.49 10.00
N LEU A 203 -7.96 14.73 10.49
CA LEU A 203 -7.69 13.63 11.41
C LEU A 203 -7.43 12.35 10.62
N HIS A 204 -6.32 11.72 10.94
CA HIS A 204 -5.85 10.45 10.40
C HIS A 204 -5.95 9.39 11.50
N VAL A 205 -6.82 8.39 11.29
CA VAL A 205 -7.03 7.27 12.21
C VAL A 205 -6.73 5.96 11.49
N PRO A 206 -5.92 5.06 12.08
CA PRO A 206 -5.65 3.74 11.50
C PRO A 206 -6.91 2.98 11.10
N GLY A 207 -6.93 2.52 9.86
CA GLY A 207 -8.04 1.72 9.29
C GLY A 207 -9.32 2.51 8.98
N LYS A 208 -9.32 3.84 9.08
CA LYS A 208 -10.48 4.68 8.76
C LYS A 208 -10.18 5.69 7.66
N PRO A 209 -11.20 6.14 6.91
CA PRO A 209 -11.06 7.28 6.01
C PRO A 209 -10.53 8.51 6.75
N GLU A 210 -9.93 9.42 5.99
CA GLU A 210 -9.54 10.72 6.55
C GLU A 210 -10.79 11.49 6.98
N LEU A 211 -10.69 12.19 8.11
CA LEU A 211 -11.78 13.03 8.62
C LEU A 211 -11.38 14.51 8.55
N PRO A 212 -11.92 15.25 7.57
CA PRO A 212 -11.75 16.70 7.49
C PRO A 212 -12.44 17.41 8.65
N LEU A 213 -11.72 18.32 9.29
CA LEU A 213 -12.19 19.18 10.38
C LEU A 213 -12.28 20.62 9.87
N PHE A 214 -13.42 21.26 10.16
CA PHE A 214 -13.72 22.61 9.73
C PHE A 214 -14.05 23.47 10.94
N GLY A 215 -13.28 24.52 11.14
CA GLY A 215 -13.38 25.44 12.27
C GLY A 215 -12.47 25.06 13.43
N GLU A 216 -11.95 26.09 14.08
CA GLU A 216 -11.04 26.03 15.24
C GLU A 216 -11.52 25.07 16.33
N GLN A 217 -12.83 25.06 16.63
CA GLN A 217 -13.39 24.23 17.71
C GLN A 217 -13.31 22.73 17.41
N GLN A 218 -13.49 22.33 16.15
CA GLN A 218 -13.34 20.92 15.76
C GLN A 218 -11.87 20.48 15.86
N VAL A 219 -10.95 21.31 15.36
CA VAL A 219 -9.51 21.06 15.42
C VAL A 219 -9.07 20.95 16.88
N ARG A 220 -9.44 21.90 17.74
CA ARG A 220 -9.12 21.90 19.17
C ARG A 220 -9.63 20.63 19.86
N CYS A 221 -10.88 20.24 19.63
CA CYS A 221 -11.46 19.04 20.22
C CYS A 221 -10.64 17.79 19.90
N PHE A 222 -10.36 17.57 18.60
CA PHE A 222 -9.59 16.40 18.18
C PHE A 222 -8.12 16.48 18.58
N ARG A 223 -7.52 17.68 18.67
CA ARG A 223 -6.16 17.87 19.21
C ARG A 223 -6.06 17.35 20.64
N ILE A 224 -7.01 17.75 21.50
CA ILE A 224 -7.05 17.32 22.91
C ILE A 224 -7.24 15.80 23.00
N LEU A 225 -8.12 15.21 22.20
CA LEU A 225 -8.36 13.77 22.19
C LEU A 225 -7.13 12.97 21.70
N VAL A 226 -6.47 13.44 20.65
CA VAL A 226 -5.23 12.85 20.11
C VAL A 226 -4.10 12.94 21.15
N ASP A 227 -3.91 14.10 21.78
CA ASP A 227 -2.91 14.31 22.81
C ASP A 227 -3.15 13.44 24.04
N ALA A 228 -4.41 13.30 24.47
CA ALA A 228 -4.78 12.43 25.58
C ALA A 228 -4.42 10.97 25.27
N LYS A 229 -4.74 10.49 24.05
CA LYS A 229 -4.41 9.13 23.62
C LYS A 229 -2.89 8.92 23.55
N LYS A 230 -2.14 9.88 23.01
CA LYS A 230 -0.66 9.85 22.97
C LYS A 230 -0.04 9.79 24.37
N LYS A 231 -0.68 10.43 25.35
CA LYS A 231 -0.29 10.37 26.78
C LYS A 231 -0.76 9.09 27.49
N GLY A 232 -1.42 8.17 26.80
CA GLY A 232 -1.94 6.92 27.38
C GLY A 232 -3.18 7.11 28.25
N LEU A 233 -3.87 8.25 28.16
CA LEU A 233 -5.11 8.48 28.91
C LEU A 233 -6.27 7.70 28.29
N ALA A 234 -7.19 7.22 29.14
CA ALA A 234 -8.35 6.46 28.71
C ALA A 234 -9.35 7.31 27.89
N GLY A 235 -9.48 8.60 28.18
CA GLY A 235 -10.36 9.53 27.48
C GLY A 235 -10.27 10.95 28.05
N VAL A 236 -11.17 11.82 27.61
CA VAL A 236 -11.27 13.24 28.00
C VAL A 236 -12.72 13.59 28.30
N LYS A 237 -12.97 14.44 29.30
CA LYS A 237 -14.31 14.89 29.67
C LYS A 237 -14.90 15.85 28.64
N THR A 238 -16.22 15.75 28.40
CA THR A 238 -16.98 16.67 27.53
C THR A 238 -16.70 18.13 27.88
N ARG A 239 -16.66 18.48 29.18
CA ARG A 239 -16.43 19.85 29.65
C ARG A 239 -15.14 20.45 29.10
N ASP A 240 -14.07 19.68 29.08
CA ASP A 240 -12.75 20.15 28.65
C ASP A 240 -12.66 20.24 27.11
N LEU A 241 -13.37 19.33 26.43
CA LEU A 241 -13.47 19.31 24.95
C LEU A 241 -14.27 20.49 24.40
N ILE A 242 -15.31 20.95 25.10
CA ILE A 242 -16.16 22.07 24.68
C ILE A 242 -15.75 23.42 25.27
N GLU A 243 -14.70 23.46 26.08
CA GLU A 243 -14.20 24.68 26.70
C GLU A 243 -13.87 25.75 25.66
N GLY A 244 -14.33 26.99 25.90
CA GLY A 244 -14.21 28.10 24.95
C GLY A 244 -15.31 28.12 23.88
N SER A 245 -16.13 27.07 23.76
CA SER A 245 -17.32 27.07 22.91
C SER A 245 -18.57 27.52 23.66
N LYS A 246 -19.60 27.98 22.92
CA LYS A 246 -20.95 28.26 23.47
C LYS A 246 -21.86 27.02 23.51
N SER A 247 -21.30 25.84 23.28
CA SER A 247 -22.06 24.60 23.15
C SER A 247 -22.27 23.93 24.50
N THR A 248 -23.37 23.20 24.64
CA THR A 248 -23.70 22.44 25.86
C THR A 248 -23.26 20.98 25.80
N GLY A 249 -22.79 20.51 24.64
CA GLY A 249 -22.32 19.15 24.44
C GLY A 249 -21.58 18.97 23.12
N LEU A 250 -20.94 17.80 22.98
CA LEU A 250 -20.04 17.50 21.85
C LEU A 250 -20.76 17.55 20.49
N GLN A 251 -21.98 17.01 20.42
CA GLN A 251 -22.77 16.99 19.19
C GLN A 251 -23.09 18.39 18.67
N GLN A 252 -23.43 19.30 19.57
CA GLN A 252 -23.71 20.69 19.22
C GLN A 252 -22.44 21.40 18.74
N MET A 253 -21.31 21.17 19.43
CA MET A 253 -20.02 21.78 19.13
C MET A 253 -19.41 21.31 17.80
N LEU A 254 -19.40 19.99 17.55
CA LEU A 254 -18.90 19.43 16.30
C LEU A 254 -19.89 19.60 15.13
N GLY A 255 -21.14 19.95 15.43
CA GLY A 255 -22.18 20.23 14.45
C GLY A 255 -23.11 19.03 14.23
N SER A 256 -24.39 19.25 14.53
CA SER A 256 -25.44 18.21 14.51
C SER A 256 -25.57 17.49 13.16
N LYS A 257 -25.31 18.18 12.04
CA LYS A 257 -25.41 17.60 10.69
C LYS A 257 -24.32 16.57 10.41
N ARG A 258 -23.08 16.80 10.86
CA ARG A 258 -21.93 15.90 10.66
C ARG A 258 -21.73 14.91 11.81
N TRP A 259 -22.53 15.02 12.87
CA TRP A 259 -22.47 14.13 14.03
C TRP A 259 -22.44 12.63 13.71
N PRO A 260 -23.24 12.10 12.74
CA PRO A 260 -23.15 10.70 12.36
C PRO A 260 -21.75 10.29 11.89
N VAL A 261 -21.04 11.16 11.18
CA VAL A 261 -19.67 10.92 10.73
C VAL A 261 -18.71 10.94 11.91
N PHE A 262 -18.82 11.93 12.80
CA PHE A 262 -17.94 12.03 13.97
C PHE A 262 -18.06 10.85 14.94
N LYS A 263 -19.25 10.26 15.07
CA LYS A 263 -19.47 9.06 15.89
C LYS A 263 -18.67 7.85 15.40
N GLU A 264 -18.32 7.77 14.13
CA GLU A 264 -17.45 6.71 13.63
C GLU A 264 -16.01 6.85 14.15
N TYR A 265 -15.60 8.03 14.62
CA TYR A 265 -14.25 8.32 15.10
C TYR A 265 -14.17 8.54 16.61
N LEU A 266 -15.30 8.52 17.32
CA LEU A 266 -15.38 8.77 18.76
C LEU A 266 -15.94 7.56 19.49
N ASP A 267 -15.29 7.17 20.58
CA ASP A 267 -15.85 6.24 21.56
C ASP A 267 -16.49 7.05 22.70
N ASP A 268 -17.77 6.77 22.97
CA ASP A 268 -18.47 7.21 24.18
C ASP A 268 -18.15 6.22 25.29
N LEU A 269 -17.36 6.66 26.27
CA LEU A 269 -16.95 5.85 27.41
C LEU A 269 -17.96 5.92 28.57
N GLY A 270 -19.09 6.61 28.34
CA GLY A 270 -20.08 6.91 29.36
C GLY A 270 -19.67 8.07 30.27
N GLN A 271 -20.62 8.53 31.10
CA GLN A 271 -20.39 9.59 32.10
C GLN A 271 -19.71 10.85 31.53
N SER A 272 -20.01 11.23 30.29
CA SER A 272 -19.40 12.38 29.60
C SER A 272 -17.90 12.26 29.32
N TRP A 273 -17.39 11.04 29.12
CA TRP A 273 -16.00 10.79 28.69
C TRP A 273 -15.95 10.32 27.24
N TRP A 274 -14.96 10.83 26.51
CA TRP A 274 -14.78 10.56 25.09
C TRP A 274 -13.34 10.19 24.77
N ALA A 275 -13.14 9.32 23.79
CA ALA A 275 -11.83 8.99 23.24
C ALA A 275 -11.90 8.93 21.72
N VAL A 276 -10.74 8.99 21.04
CA VAL A 276 -10.69 8.66 19.61
C VAL A 276 -10.75 7.15 19.46
N LYS A 277 -11.69 6.70 18.65
CA LYS A 277 -11.89 5.30 18.29
C LYS A 277 -10.81 4.85 17.32
N THR A 278 -9.92 3.98 17.77
CA THR A 278 -8.71 3.54 17.03
C THR A 278 -8.81 2.12 16.46
N THR A 279 -9.93 1.44 16.68
CA THR A 279 -10.29 0.10 16.17
C THR A 279 -11.80 0.00 15.95
#